data_AF-A0A938LD31-F1
#
_entry.id   AF-A0A938LD31-F1
#
_cell.length_a   1.000
_cell.length_b   1.000
_cell.length_c   1.000
_cell.angle_alpha   90.00
_cell.angle_beta   90.00
_cell.angle_gamma   90.00
#
_symmetry.space_group_name_H-M   'P 1'
#
loop_
_entity.id
_entity.type
_entity.pdbx_description
1 polymer ?
#
loop_
_entity_poly.entity_id
_entity_poly.type
_entity_poly.pdbx_seq_one_letter_code
_entity_poly.pdbx_strand_id
1 'polypeptide(L)'
;MAPTTLPKPAADPRVAAFLARDAALDGALWAGVRTTGIYCRPTCSARKPRPEHVVIFDSIASAQRAGFRACLRCHPDQPAPPVPAWARELLTELERDPLRRRTGRDL
;
A
#
# COMPACT_ATOMS: atom_id res chain seq x y z
N MET A 1 19.30 22.54 -7.82
CA MET A 1 18.18 21.67 -7.38
C MET A 1 17.02 21.93 -8.33
N ALA A 2 16.75 21.01 -9.27
CA ALA A 2 15.71 21.21 -10.27
C ALA A 2 14.32 21.26 -9.61
N PRO A 3 13.43 22.17 -9.99
CA PRO A 3 12.04 22.11 -9.56
C PRO A 3 11.39 20.90 -10.23
N THR A 4 11.33 19.77 -9.53
CA THR A 4 10.61 18.59 -10.03
C THR A 4 9.12 18.92 -10.02
N THR A 5 8.63 19.38 -11.17
CA THR A 5 7.21 19.63 -11.38
C THR A 5 6.53 18.27 -11.36
N LEU A 6 5.88 17.94 -10.23
CA LEU A 6 5.18 16.67 -10.08
C LEU A 6 4.11 16.55 -11.19
N PRO A 7 4.03 15.38 -11.87
CA PRO A 7 3.15 15.17 -13.00
C PRO A 7 1.70 15.54 -12.66
N LYS A 8 1.01 16.14 -13.63
CA LYS A 8 -0.41 16.48 -13.48
C LYS A 8 -1.22 15.18 -13.36
N PRO A 9 -2.25 15.12 -12.48
CA PRO A 9 -3.16 13.99 -12.45
C PRO A 9 -3.86 13.89 -13.79
N ALA A 10 -3.64 12.77 -14.48
CA ALA A 10 -4.53 12.34 -15.54
C ALA A 10 -5.79 11.75 -14.89
N ALA A 11 -6.96 11.90 -15.53
CA ALA A 11 -8.19 11.24 -15.11
C ALA A 11 -8.05 9.73 -15.36
N ASP A 12 -7.41 9.02 -14.43
CA ASP A 12 -7.23 7.58 -14.48
C ASP A 12 -8.37 6.88 -13.73
N PRO A 13 -9.13 5.97 -14.35
CA PRO A 13 -10.23 5.26 -13.69
C PRO A 13 -9.77 4.46 -12.46
N ARG A 14 -8.49 4.07 -12.40
CA ARG A 14 -7.90 3.34 -11.27
C ARG A 14 -7.78 4.19 -10.01
N VAL A 15 -7.92 5.52 -10.10
CA VAL A 15 -7.99 6.41 -8.93
C VAL A 15 -9.17 6.02 -8.03
N ALA A 16 -10.33 5.67 -8.60
CA ALA A 16 -11.49 5.24 -7.81
C ALA A 16 -11.18 3.96 -7.01
N ALA A 17 -10.53 2.98 -7.63
CA ALA A 17 -10.13 1.74 -6.97
C ALA A 17 -9.07 1.98 -5.88
N PHE A 18 -8.11 2.89 -6.13
CA PHE A 18 -7.20 3.35 -5.07
C PHE A 18 -7.96 3.98 -3.89
N LEU A 19 -8.96 4.83 -4.14
CA LEU A 19 -9.76 5.46 -3.09
C LEU A 19 -10.59 4.44 -2.31
N ALA A 20 -11.11 3.41 -2.99
CA ALA A 20 -11.86 2.29 -2.41
C ALA A 20 -10.99 1.31 -1.60
N ARG A 21 -9.65 1.47 -1.59
CA ARG A 21 -8.69 0.54 -0.96
C ARG A 21 -8.78 -0.88 -1.52
N ASP A 22 -8.96 -1.00 -2.83
CA ASP A 22 -9.03 -2.30 -3.48
C ASP A 22 -7.71 -3.07 -3.33
N ALA A 23 -7.76 -4.18 -2.61
CA ALA A 23 -6.61 -5.04 -2.36
C ALA A 23 -6.19 -5.84 -3.60
N ALA A 24 -7.09 -6.02 -4.59
CA ALA A 24 -6.77 -6.69 -5.84
C ALA A 24 -5.72 -5.92 -6.67
N LEU A 25 -5.56 -4.62 -6.40
CA LEU A 25 -4.59 -3.77 -7.08
C LEU A 25 -3.29 -3.60 -6.29
N ASP A 26 -3.14 -4.25 -5.15
CA ASP A 26 -1.89 -4.18 -4.39
C ASP A 26 -0.75 -4.84 -5.17
N GLY A 27 0.31 -4.08 -5.43
CA GLY A 27 1.41 -4.49 -6.31
C GLY A 27 1.15 -4.31 -7.82
N ALA A 28 -0.09 -4.02 -8.24
CA ALA A 28 -0.41 -3.70 -9.63
C ALA A 28 -0.33 -2.19 -9.93
N LEU A 29 -0.50 -1.35 -8.91
CA LEU A 29 -0.38 0.10 -9.03
C LEU A 29 0.19 0.74 -7.76
N TRP A 30 0.75 1.93 -7.95
CA TRP A 30 1.18 2.83 -6.90
C TRP A 30 0.57 4.21 -7.12
N ALA A 31 0.05 4.82 -6.06
CA ALA A 31 -0.58 6.13 -6.15
C ALA A 31 0.32 7.19 -5.53
N GLY A 32 0.78 8.14 -6.33
CA GLY A 32 1.51 9.33 -5.90
C GLY A 32 0.57 10.48 -5.54
N VAL A 33 0.79 11.09 -4.38
CA VAL A 33 0.02 12.22 -3.88
C VAL A 33 0.82 13.50 -4.08
N ARG A 34 0.36 14.37 -4.98
CA ARG A 34 1.10 15.57 -5.41
C ARG A 34 1.34 16.58 -4.29
N THR A 35 0.40 16.72 -3.36
CA THR A 35 0.54 17.67 -2.22
C THR A 35 1.61 17.27 -1.25
N THR A 36 1.88 15.98 -1.09
CA THR A 36 2.87 15.48 -0.12
C THR A 36 4.14 14.97 -0.79
N GLY A 37 4.13 14.76 -2.10
CA GLY A 37 5.21 14.11 -2.84
C GLY A 37 5.45 12.66 -2.43
N ILE A 38 4.42 11.98 -1.89
CA ILE A 38 4.54 10.60 -1.39
C ILE A 38 3.78 9.65 -2.31
N TYR A 39 4.36 8.50 -2.64
CA TYR A 39 3.63 7.40 -3.28
C TYR A 39 3.30 6.27 -2.28
N CYS A 40 2.14 5.65 -2.46
CA CYS A 40 1.55 4.67 -1.54
C CYS A 40 0.99 3.45 -2.29
N ARG A 41 0.81 2.34 -1.55
CA ARG A 41 0.00 1.20 -1.96
C ARG A 41 -1.51 1.51 -1.91
N PRO A 42 -2.37 0.84 -2.69
CA PRO A 42 -3.82 1.02 -2.62
C PRO A 42 -4.42 0.65 -1.26
N THR A 43 -3.85 -0.36 -0.60
CA THR A 43 -4.23 -0.84 0.75
C THR A 43 -3.76 0.06 1.89
N CYS A 44 -3.07 1.17 1.60
CA CYS A 44 -2.54 2.07 2.63
C CYS A 44 -3.65 2.61 3.55
N SER A 45 -3.44 2.44 4.86
CA SER A 45 -4.36 2.89 5.92
C SER A 45 -4.38 4.41 6.15
N ALA A 46 -3.45 5.14 5.52
CA ALA A 46 -3.42 6.60 5.59
C ALA A 46 -4.72 7.24 5.08
N ARG A 47 -4.98 8.49 5.50
CA ARG A 47 -6.12 9.27 5.01
C ARG A 47 -6.01 9.40 3.49
N LYS A 48 -7.08 9.03 2.78
CA LYS A 48 -7.12 9.14 1.32
C LYS A 48 -7.10 10.63 0.91
N PRO A 49 -6.23 11.02 -0.02
CA PRO A 49 -6.20 12.37 -0.56
C PRO A 49 -7.40 12.63 -1.47
N ARG A 50 -7.59 13.89 -1.88
CA ARG A 50 -8.54 14.22 -2.93
C ARG A 50 -8.06 13.64 -4.27
N PRO A 51 -8.98 13.13 -5.13
CA PRO A 51 -8.64 12.52 -6.41
C PRO A 51 -7.82 13.44 -7.32
N GLU A 52 -8.06 14.74 -7.23
CA GLU A 52 -7.36 15.82 -7.95
C GLU A 52 -5.85 15.89 -7.67
N HIS A 53 -5.37 15.20 -6.64
CA HIS A 53 -3.97 15.20 -6.25
C HIS A 53 -3.32 13.82 -6.45
N VAL A 54 -4.04 12.85 -7.01
CA VAL A 54 -3.59 11.46 -7.16
C VAL A 54 -3.08 11.23 -8.58
N VAL A 55 -1.85 10.74 -8.68
CA VAL A 55 -1.26 10.25 -9.93
C VAL A 55 -1.03 8.75 -9.79
N ILE A 56 -1.45 7.96 -10.77
CA ILE A 56 -1.24 6.51 -10.78
C ILE A 56 0.05 6.18 -11.52
N PHE A 57 0.80 5.23 -10.96
CA PHE A 57 2.07 4.71 -11.46
C PHE A 57 1.99 3.19 -11.57
N ASP A 58 2.52 2.62 -12.65
CA ASP A 58 2.57 1.16 -12.86
C ASP A 58 3.81 0.52 -12.21
N SER A 59 4.72 1.32 -11.64
CA SER A 59 5.90 0.81 -10.93
C SER A 59 6.44 1.81 -9.91
N ILE A 60 7.08 1.27 -8.86
CA ILE A 60 7.85 2.06 -7.88
C ILE A 60 8.90 2.93 -8.56
N ALA A 61 9.63 2.36 -9.53
CA ALA A 61 10.67 3.07 -10.26
C ALA A 61 10.13 4.28 -11.03
N SER A 62 8.92 4.19 -11.59
CA SER A 62 8.28 5.34 -12.26
C SER A 62 7.90 6.45 -11.28
N ALA A 63 7.39 6.09 -10.10
CA ALA A 63 7.05 7.06 -9.05
C ALA A 63 8.31 7.77 -8.51
N GLN A 64 9.39 7.02 -8.25
CA GLN A 64 10.66 7.57 -7.80
C GLN A 64 11.30 8.51 -8.83
N ARG A 65 11.32 8.10 -10.12
CA ARG A 65 11.82 8.97 -11.21
C ARG A 65 10.99 10.24 -11.38
N ALA A 66 9.69 10.19 -11.08
CA ALA A 66 8.82 11.36 -11.06
C ALA A 66 9.01 12.26 -9.82
N GLY A 67 9.91 11.89 -8.89
CA GLY A 67 10.25 12.68 -7.70
C GLY A 67 9.39 12.40 -6.47
N PHE A 68 8.62 11.31 -6.45
CA PHE A 68 7.87 10.92 -5.26
C PHE A 68 8.72 10.06 -4.32
N ARG A 69 8.59 10.27 -3.02
CA ARG A 69 9.21 9.45 -1.96
C ARG A 69 8.27 8.33 -1.50
N ALA A 70 8.85 7.24 -1.00
CA ALA A 70 8.09 6.12 -0.45
C ALA A 70 7.28 6.54 0.80
N CYS A 71 6.08 5.98 0.96
CA CYS A 71 5.29 6.19 2.16
C CYS A 71 5.87 5.43 3.36
N LEU A 72 6.15 6.16 4.44
CA LEU A 72 6.66 5.59 5.70
C LEU A 72 5.61 4.79 6.52
N ARG A 73 4.38 4.67 6.03
CA ARG A 73 3.31 3.91 6.73
C ARG A 73 2.99 2.60 6.05
N CYS A 74 3.01 2.58 4.72
CA CYS A 74 2.80 1.35 3.96
C CYS A 74 4.08 0.79 3.37
N HIS A 75 5.25 1.43 3.55
CA HIS A 75 6.56 0.98 3.06
C HIS A 75 6.47 0.26 1.70
N PRO A 76 5.98 0.95 0.66
CA PRO A 76 5.69 0.33 -0.64
C PRO A 76 6.93 -0.26 -1.32
N ASP A 77 8.12 0.18 -0.90
CA ASP A 77 9.44 -0.20 -1.37
C ASP A 77 10.08 -1.35 -0.57
N GLN A 78 9.45 -1.79 0.53
CA GLN A 78 9.96 -2.86 1.37
C GLN A 78 9.06 -4.10 1.27
N PRO A 79 9.64 -5.31 1.35
CA PRO A 79 8.83 -6.50 1.54
C PRO A 79 8.04 -6.41 2.84
N ALA A 80 6.92 -7.12 2.91
CA ALA A 80 6.18 -7.27 4.16
C ALA A 80 7.12 -7.81 5.26
N PRO A 81 6.98 -7.33 6.51
CA PRO A 81 7.79 -7.85 7.60
C PRO A 81 7.53 -9.36 7.77
N PRO A 82 8.56 -10.14 8.12
CA PRO A 82 8.38 -11.57 8.35
C PRO A 82 7.40 -11.79 9.51
N VAL A 83 6.56 -12.80 9.38
CA VAL A 83 5.67 -13.23 10.45
C VAL A 83 6.53 -13.67 11.65
N PRO A 84 6.31 -13.13 12.86
CA PRO A 84 7.04 -13.57 14.05
C PRO A 84 6.96 -15.08 14.26
N ALA A 85 8.01 -15.69 14.81
CA ALA A 85 8.08 -17.14 15.00
C ALA A 85 6.88 -17.69 15.82
N TRP A 86 6.49 -16.99 16.90
CA TRP A 86 5.34 -17.35 17.72
C TRP A 86 4.02 -17.33 16.91
N ALA A 87 3.87 -16.36 16.00
CA ALA A 87 2.65 -16.24 15.20
C ALA A 87 2.59 -17.31 14.10
N ARG A 88 3.74 -17.74 13.57
CA ARG A 88 3.80 -18.84 12.60
C ARG A 88 3.26 -20.15 13.15
N GLU A 89 3.58 -20.47 14.41
CA GLU A 89 3.09 -21.68 15.06
C GLU A 89 1.56 -21.64 15.17
N LEU A 90 1.03 -20.51 15.65
CA LEU A 90 -0.41 -20.30 15.74
C LEU A 90 -1.13 -20.40 14.37
N LEU A 91 -0.55 -19.79 13.32
CA LEU A 91 -1.07 -19.88 11.96
C LEU A 91 -1.09 -21.32 11.46
N THR A 92 -0.01 -22.06 11.67
CA THR A 92 0.09 -23.47 11.29
C THR A 92 -1.00 -24.29 11.97
N GLU A 93 -1.27 -24.03 13.24
CA GLU A 93 -2.38 -24.68 13.95
C GLU A 93 -3.74 -24.25 13.40
N LEU A 94 -3.95 -22.98 13.06
CA LEU A 94 -5.22 -22.48 12.48
C LEU A 94 -5.51 -23.15 11.15
N GLU A 95 -4.48 -23.36 10.33
CA GLU A 95 -4.60 -24.06 9.05
C GLU A 95 -4.93 -25.55 9.25
N ARG A 96 -4.39 -26.18 10.29
CA ARG A 96 -4.68 -27.60 10.61
C ARG A 96 -6.10 -27.83 11.11
N ASP A 97 -6.62 -26.93 11.95
CA ASP A 97 -7.97 -27.05 12.49
C ASP A 97 -8.65 -25.66 12.55
N PRO A 98 -9.27 -25.24 11.43
CA PRO A 98 -9.89 -23.91 11.32
C PRO A 98 -11.13 -23.74 12.19
N LEU A 99 -11.78 -24.85 12.59
CA LEU A 99 -13.04 -24.83 13.33
C LEU A 99 -12.83 -24.96 14.84
N ARG A 100 -11.62 -25.31 15.29
CA ARG A 100 -11.31 -25.37 16.72
C ARG A 100 -11.46 -24.01 17.38
N ARG A 101 -12.40 -23.93 18.31
CA ARG A 101 -12.57 -22.77 19.18
C ARG A 101 -11.34 -22.60 20.09
N ARG A 102 -10.69 -21.44 20.02
CA ARG A 102 -9.57 -21.05 20.89
C ARG A 102 -9.99 -19.97 21.88
N THR A 103 -9.41 -19.99 23.06
CA THR A 103 -9.60 -19.01 24.13
C THR A 103 -8.28 -18.33 24.46
N GLY A 104 -8.30 -17.23 25.22
CA GLY A 104 -7.06 -16.53 25.62
C GLY A 104 -6.10 -17.34 26.51
N ARG A 105 -6.47 -18.57 26.92
CA ARG A 105 -5.54 -19.53 27.54
C ARG A 105 -4.70 -20.31 26.52
N ASP A 106 -5.11 -20.30 25.26
CA ASP A 106 -4.47 -21.01 24.13
C ASP A 106 -3.56 -20.08 23.29
N LEU A 107 -3.38 -18.82 23.72
CA LEU A 107 -2.59 -17.76 23.08
C LEU A 107 -1.56 -17.22 24.07
#